data_AF-A0A930V3P8-F1
#
_entry.id   AF-A0A930V3P8-F1
#
_cell.length_a   1.000
_cell.length_b   1.000
_cell.length_c   1.000
_cell.angle_alpha   90.00
_cell.angle_beta   90.00
_cell.angle_gamma   90.00
#
_symmetry.space_group_name_H-M   'P 1'
#
loop_
_entity.id
_entity.type
_entity.pdbx_description
1 polymer ?
#
loop_
_entity_poly.entity_id
_entity_poly.type
_entity_poly.pdbx_seq_one_letter_code
_entity_poly.pdbx_strand_id
1 'polypeptide(L)'
;MNPVTGLSLGRIAVGAACIARPDLASTYLGVATSTNPQAGFVTRLFGTREIAIGAATLLASGKGRAGLVLIGVGVDAADAWTGFVAPAEQGLEKRAGTTMAAAGTGAAVMGLLGLLPSQRTTLTRAERKAAKKAANEAARESVRKA
;
A
#
# COMPACT_ATOMS: atom_id res chain seq x y z
N MET A 1 12.46 -3.15 2.53
CA MET A 1 11.80 -2.47 1.37
C MET A 1 11.17 -1.17 1.84
N ASN A 2 11.00 -0.18 0.96
CA ASN A 2 10.19 1.02 1.29
C ASN A 2 8.75 0.56 1.61
N PRO A 3 8.15 0.99 2.75
CA PRO A 3 6.81 0.55 3.16
C PRO A 3 5.74 0.79 2.09
N VAL A 4 5.79 1.93 1.38
CA VAL A 4 4.87 2.22 0.26
C VAL A 4 5.04 1.22 -0.88
N THR A 5 6.27 0.76 -1.14
CA THR A 5 6.54 -0.24 -2.19
C THR A 5 6.01 -1.60 -1.78
N GLY A 6 6.25 -2.02 -0.54
CA GLY A 6 5.70 -3.27 0.01
C GLY A 6 4.17 -3.27 -0.01
N LEU A 7 3.55 -2.18 0.44
CA LEU A 7 2.09 -2.02 0.41
C LEU A 7 1.55 -2.10 -1.02
N SER A 8 2.15 -1.38 -1.97
CA SER A 8 1.68 -1.37 -3.37
C SER A 8 1.79 -2.74 -4.03
N LEU A 9 2.89 -3.47 -3.78
CA LEU A 9 3.03 -4.84 -4.28
C LEU A 9 2.03 -5.80 -3.61
N GLY A 10 1.77 -5.63 -2.31
CA GLY A 10 0.74 -6.37 -1.58
C GLY A 10 -0.64 -6.18 -2.20
N ARG A 11 -1.03 -4.93 -2.50
CA ARG A 11 -2.29 -4.62 -3.20
C ARG A 11 -2.40 -5.32 -4.53
N ILE A 12 -1.35 -5.26 -5.36
CA ILE A 12 -1.34 -5.93 -6.66
C ILE A 12 -1.48 -7.45 -6.50
N ALA A 13 -0.78 -8.05 -5.54
CA ALA A 13 -0.87 -9.49 -5.29
C ALA A 13 -2.27 -9.91 -4.82
N VAL A 14 -2.86 -9.17 -3.87
CA VAL A 14 -4.23 -9.42 -3.39
C VAL A 14 -5.23 -9.24 -4.52
N GLY A 15 -5.11 -8.16 -5.30
CA GLY A 15 -6.00 -7.89 -6.42
C GLY A 15 -5.90 -8.94 -7.52
N ALA A 16 -4.69 -9.41 -7.84
CA ALA A 16 -4.48 -10.51 -8.77
C ALA A 16 -5.12 -11.81 -8.27
N ALA A 17 -5.01 -12.12 -6.97
CA ALA A 17 -5.68 -13.27 -6.37
C ALA A 17 -7.21 -13.14 -6.45
N CYS A 18 -7.76 -11.95 -6.22
CA CYS A 18 -9.19 -11.67 -6.35
C CYS A 18 -9.71 -11.86 -7.77
N ILE A 19 -8.90 -11.55 -8.79
CA ILE A 19 -9.27 -11.78 -10.20
C ILE A 19 -9.15 -13.25 -10.57
N ALA A 20 -8.06 -13.91 -10.20
CA ALA A 20 -7.75 -15.27 -10.59
C ALA A 20 -8.63 -16.31 -9.87
N ARG A 21 -8.90 -16.11 -8.58
CA ARG A 21 -9.67 -17.03 -7.72
C ARG A 21 -10.65 -16.25 -6.82
N PRO A 22 -11.65 -15.58 -7.42
CA PRO A 22 -12.58 -14.71 -6.68
C PRO A 22 -13.37 -15.46 -5.61
N ASP A 23 -13.75 -16.72 -5.85
CA ASP A 23 -14.53 -17.48 -4.88
C ASP A 23 -13.73 -17.83 -3.62
N LEU A 24 -12.43 -18.13 -3.80
CA LEU A 24 -11.53 -18.35 -2.68
C LEU A 24 -11.26 -17.03 -1.95
N ALA A 25 -10.98 -15.96 -2.70
CA ALA A 25 -10.72 -14.65 -2.13
C ALA A 25 -11.93 -14.14 -1.33
N SER A 26 -13.15 -14.22 -1.87
CA SER A 26 -14.36 -13.81 -1.14
C SER A 26 -14.57 -14.64 0.13
N THR A 27 -14.30 -15.96 0.08
CA THR A 27 -14.40 -16.83 1.25
C THR A 27 -13.40 -16.44 2.34
N TYR A 28 -12.16 -16.10 1.97
CA TYR A 28 -11.15 -15.59 2.91
C TYR A 28 -11.52 -14.22 3.49
N LEU A 29 -12.23 -13.40 2.72
CA LEU A 29 -12.82 -12.13 3.17
C LEU A 29 -14.16 -12.36 3.93
N GLY A 30 -14.56 -13.63 4.10
CA GLY A 30 -15.72 -14.07 4.87
C GLY A 30 -17.07 -13.95 4.15
N VAL A 31 -17.08 -13.71 2.85
CA VAL A 31 -18.29 -13.73 2.02
C VAL A 31 -18.37 -15.07 1.28
N ALA A 32 -19.23 -15.96 1.78
CA ALA A 32 -19.48 -17.26 1.14
C ALA A 32 -20.15 -17.06 -0.23
N THR A 33 -19.55 -17.60 -1.29
CA THR A 33 -20.10 -17.52 -2.66
C THR A 33 -21.29 -18.44 -2.87
N SER A 34 -21.41 -19.52 -2.09
CA SER A 34 -22.54 -20.46 -2.16
C SER A 34 -23.87 -19.82 -1.79
N THR A 35 -23.85 -18.80 -0.94
CA THR A 35 -25.04 -18.05 -0.50
C THR A 35 -25.14 -16.69 -1.18
N ASN A 36 -24.11 -16.25 -1.92
CA ASN A 36 -24.08 -14.99 -2.64
C ASN A 36 -23.38 -15.14 -4.01
N PRO A 37 -24.14 -15.42 -5.09
CA PRO A 37 -23.59 -15.59 -6.44
C PRO A 37 -22.89 -14.32 -6.99
N GLN A 38 -23.22 -13.14 -6.43
CA GLN A 38 -22.64 -11.87 -6.87
C GLN A 38 -21.28 -11.58 -6.20
N ALA A 39 -20.93 -12.31 -5.14
CA ALA A 39 -19.67 -12.11 -4.42
C ALA A 39 -18.46 -12.21 -5.34
N GLY A 40 -18.42 -13.21 -6.24
CA GLY A 40 -17.32 -13.36 -7.18
C GLY A 40 -17.21 -12.25 -8.23
N PHE A 41 -18.30 -11.55 -8.56
CA PHE A 41 -18.27 -10.36 -9.40
C PHE A 41 -17.68 -9.17 -8.64
N VAL A 42 -18.18 -8.90 -7.43
CA VAL A 42 -17.71 -7.80 -6.57
C VAL A 42 -16.25 -7.97 -6.17
N THR A 43 -15.82 -9.20 -5.86
CA THR A 43 -14.41 -9.49 -5.53
C THR A 43 -13.47 -9.19 -6.70
N ARG A 44 -13.89 -9.44 -7.95
CA ARG A 44 -13.09 -9.04 -9.11
C ARG A 44 -12.98 -7.51 -9.24
N LEU A 45 -14.07 -6.78 -9.00
CA LEU A 45 -14.07 -5.31 -9.00
C LEU A 45 -13.16 -4.73 -7.89
N PHE A 46 -13.20 -5.32 -6.70
CA PHE A 46 -12.26 -5.00 -5.63
C PHE A 46 -10.81 -5.23 -6.10
N GLY A 47 -10.55 -6.40 -6.71
CA GLY A 47 -9.20 -6.74 -7.16
C GLY A 47 -8.66 -5.84 -8.27
N THR A 48 -9.49 -5.44 -9.24
CA THR A 48 -9.05 -4.53 -10.31
C THR A 48 -8.65 -3.16 -9.75
N ARG A 49 -9.41 -2.65 -8.77
CA ARG A 49 -9.09 -1.39 -8.07
C ARG A 49 -7.76 -1.48 -7.33
N GLU A 50 -7.51 -2.56 -6.59
CA GLU A 50 -6.27 -2.76 -5.85
C GLU A 50 -5.04 -2.81 -6.78
N ILE A 51 -5.15 -3.49 -7.92
CA ILE A 51 -4.10 -3.52 -8.94
C ILE A 51 -3.87 -2.12 -9.51
N ALA A 52 -4.93 -1.41 -9.89
CA ALA A 52 -4.82 -0.09 -10.52
C ALA A 52 -4.13 0.91 -9.58
N ILE A 53 -4.55 1.01 -8.33
CA ILE A 53 -3.96 1.93 -7.34
C ILE A 53 -2.52 1.52 -7.02
N GLY A 54 -2.26 0.22 -6.82
CA GLY A 54 -0.92 -0.30 -6.55
C GLY A 54 0.05 0.00 -7.70
N ALA A 55 -0.34 -0.31 -8.93
CA ALA A 55 0.47 -0.07 -10.12
C ALA A 55 0.72 1.43 -10.33
N ALA A 56 -0.32 2.26 -10.26
CA ALA A 56 -0.18 3.72 -10.36
C ALA A 56 0.77 4.28 -9.30
N THR A 57 0.69 3.78 -8.05
CA THR A 57 1.57 4.21 -6.95
C THR A 57 3.03 3.82 -7.19
N LEU A 58 3.29 2.65 -7.77
CA LEU A 58 4.64 2.22 -8.12
C LEU A 58 5.24 3.02 -9.27
N LEU A 59 4.42 3.40 -10.25
CA LEU A 59 4.84 4.20 -11.41
C LEU A 59 5.01 5.68 -11.08
N ALA A 60 4.34 6.18 -10.04
CA ALA A 60 4.42 7.57 -9.63
C ALA A 60 5.67 7.88 -8.79
N SER A 61 6.02 9.17 -8.73
CA SER A 61 7.12 9.68 -7.91
C SER A 61 6.76 11.01 -7.20
N GLY A 62 7.54 11.36 -6.18
CA GLY A 62 7.38 12.63 -5.45
C GLY A 62 5.98 12.84 -4.88
N LYS A 63 5.42 14.05 -5.07
CA LYS A 63 4.10 14.43 -4.58
C LYS A 63 2.97 13.59 -5.19
N GLY A 64 3.10 13.18 -6.46
CA GLY A 64 2.09 12.34 -7.12
C GLY A 64 1.96 10.97 -6.46
N ARG A 65 3.09 10.37 -6.08
CA ARG A 65 3.09 9.11 -5.32
C ARG A 65 2.47 9.29 -3.94
N ALA A 66 2.81 10.37 -3.23
CA ALA A 66 2.23 10.65 -1.92
C ALA A 66 0.69 10.83 -2.00
N GLY A 67 0.20 11.53 -3.02
CA GLY A 67 -1.24 11.67 -3.28
C GLY A 67 -1.92 10.33 -3.55
N LEU A 68 -1.32 9.45 -4.36
CA LEU A 68 -1.86 8.11 -4.61
C LEU A 68 -1.88 7.23 -3.37
N VAL A 69 -0.88 7.34 -2.49
CA VAL A 69 -0.90 6.67 -1.19
C VAL A 69 -2.05 7.17 -0.33
N LEU A 70 -2.27 8.48 -0.24
CA LEU A 70 -3.42 9.05 0.50
C LEU A 70 -4.76 8.60 -0.06
N ILE A 71 -4.91 8.55 -1.39
CA ILE A 71 -6.11 8.00 -2.04
C ILE A 71 -6.28 6.53 -1.64
N GLY A 72 -5.21 5.73 -1.68
CA GLY A 72 -5.22 4.34 -1.24
C GLY A 72 -5.67 4.17 0.21
N VAL A 73 -5.15 5.00 1.12
CA VAL A 73 -5.57 5.03 2.54
C VAL A 73 -7.05 5.35 2.67
N GLY A 74 -7.55 6.33 1.92
CA GLY A 74 -8.96 6.72 1.95
C GLY A 74 -9.87 5.55 1.58
N VAL A 75 -9.50 4.75 0.58
CA VAL A 75 -10.32 3.60 0.23
C VAL A 75 -10.14 2.44 1.21
N ASP A 76 -8.94 2.18 1.72
CA ASP A 76 -8.74 1.14 2.74
C ASP A 76 -9.58 1.43 4.00
N ALA A 77 -9.70 2.71 4.36
CA ALA A 77 -10.57 3.16 5.44
C ALA A 77 -12.06 2.95 5.12
N ALA A 78 -12.48 3.17 3.88
CA ALA A 78 -13.85 2.89 3.44
C ALA A 78 -14.17 1.38 3.46
N ASP A 79 -13.22 0.54 3.03
CA ASP A 79 -13.32 -0.92 3.10
C ASP A 79 -13.40 -1.38 4.56
N ALA A 80 -12.59 -0.77 5.44
CA ALA A 80 -12.60 -1.07 6.86
C ALA A 80 -13.94 -0.72 7.53
N TRP A 81 -14.47 0.47 7.20
CA TRP A 81 -15.78 0.93 7.66
C TRP A 81 -16.89 -0.01 7.21
N THR A 82 -16.87 -0.40 5.93
CA THR A 82 -17.84 -1.35 5.37
C THR A 82 -17.80 -2.68 6.11
N GLY A 83 -16.60 -3.24 6.34
CA GLY A 83 -16.42 -4.46 7.12
C GLY A 83 -16.90 -4.34 8.58
N PHE A 84 -16.76 -3.16 9.18
CA PHE A 84 -17.21 -2.90 10.55
C PHE A 84 -18.73 -2.82 10.67
N VAL A 85 -19.40 -2.15 9.73
CA VAL A 85 -20.84 -1.85 9.80
C VAL A 85 -21.71 -2.99 9.24
N ALA A 86 -21.26 -3.66 8.18
CA ALA A 86 -22.07 -4.63 7.46
C ALA A 86 -22.56 -5.84 8.29
N PRO A 87 -21.84 -6.36 9.32
CA PRO A 87 -22.38 -7.39 10.21
C PRO A 87 -23.65 -6.95 10.94
N ALA A 88 -23.74 -5.69 11.35
CA ALA A 88 -24.89 -5.16 12.07
C ALA A 88 -26.05 -4.82 11.13
N GLU A 89 -25.76 -4.20 9.98
CA GLU A 89 -26.79 -3.75 9.04
C GLU A 89 -27.33 -4.85 8.12
N GLN A 90 -26.49 -5.80 7.73
CA GLN A 90 -26.79 -6.77 6.67
C GLN A 90 -26.78 -8.22 7.19
N GLY A 91 -26.61 -8.42 8.50
CA GLY A 91 -26.59 -9.76 9.11
C GLY A 91 -25.41 -10.62 8.67
N LEU A 92 -24.33 -10.00 8.17
CA LEU A 92 -23.10 -10.71 7.80
C LEU A 92 -22.47 -11.40 9.01
N GLU A 93 -21.80 -12.53 8.78
CA GLU A 93 -21.07 -13.22 9.82
C GLU A 93 -20.04 -12.27 10.45
N LYS A 94 -20.04 -12.16 11.79
CA LYS A 94 -19.14 -11.24 12.51
C LYS A 94 -17.67 -11.45 12.12
N ARG A 95 -17.27 -12.70 11.88
CA ARG A 95 -15.91 -13.04 11.45
C ARG A 95 -15.56 -12.41 10.10
N ALA A 96 -16.49 -12.41 9.15
CA ALA A 96 -16.31 -11.82 7.83
C ALA A 96 -16.06 -10.31 7.92
N GLY A 97 -16.93 -9.64 8.67
CA GLY A 97 -16.80 -8.20 8.90
C GLY A 97 -15.50 -7.82 9.60
N THR A 98 -15.11 -8.56 10.65
CA THR A 98 -13.87 -8.27 11.39
C THR A 98 -12.63 -8.52 10.54
N THR A 99 -12.60 -9.55 9.69
CA THR A 99 -11.46 -9.79 8.79
C THR A 99 -11.28 -8.65 7.78
N MET A 100 -12.37 -8.19 7.17
CA MET A 100 -12.33 -7.05 6.24
C MET A 100 -11.95 -5.75 6.94
N ALA A 101 -12.54 -5.48 8.11
CA ALA A 101 -12.23 -4.31 8.92
C ALA A 101 -10.75 -4.28 9.32
N ALA A 102 -10.20 -5.41 9.74
CA ALA A 102 -8.79 -5.53 10.12
C ALA A 102 -7.85 -5.34 8.92
N ALA A 103 -8.16 -5.94 7.77
CA ALA A 103 -7.37 -5.81 6.56
C ALA A 103 -7.32 -4.35 6.07
N GLY A 104 -8.48 -3.71 5.94
CA GLY A 104 -8.57 -2.29 5.54
C GLY A 104 -7.86 -1.37 6.54
N THR A 105 -8.09 -1.57 7.84
CA THR A 105 -7.43 -0.75 8.88
C THR A 105 -5.92 -0.91 8.85
N GLY A 106 -5.43 -2.14 8.74
CA GLY A 106 -4.00 -2.43 8.65
C GLY A 106 -3.34 -1.78 7.43
N ALA A 107 -3.99 -1.86 6.27
CA ALA A 107 -3.51 -1.25 5.03
C ALA A 107 -3.52 0.28 5.11
N ALA A 108 -4.57 0.89 5.65
CA ALA A 108 -4.67 2.32 5.89
C ALA A 108 -3.54 2.83 6.80
N VAL A 109 -3.30 2.14 7.93
CA VAL A 109 -2.20 2.47 8.86
C VAL A 109 -0.85 2.35 8.16
N MET A 110 -0.61 1.28 7.40
CA MET A 110 0.64 1.11 6.66
C MET A 110 0.85 2.18 5.60
N GLY A 111 -0.22 2.64 4.94
CA GLY A 111 -0.16 3.75 3.99
C GLY A 111 0.24 5.06 4.67
N LEU A 112 -0.38 5.38 5.82
CA LEU A 112 -0.03 6.56 6.63
C LEU A 112 1.41 6.50 7.15
N LEU A 113 1.85 5.34 7.66
CA LEU A 113 3.23 5.13 8.07
C LEU A 113 4.22 5.28 6.90
N GLY A 114 3.81 4.88 5.70
CA GLY A 114 4.60 5.04 4.47
C GLY A 114 4.77 6.50 4.02
N LEU A 115 3.93 7.41 4.51
CA LEU A 115 4.04 8.85 4.26
C LEU A 115 4.88 9.58 5.30
N LEU A 116 5.21 8.93 6.43
CA LEU A 116 6.07 9.54 7.42
C LEU A 116 7.44 9.85 6.81
N PRO A 117 8.04 11.02 7.15
CA PRO A 117 9.38 11.34 6.70
C PRO A 117 10.33 10.22 7.11
N SER A 118 10.86 9.48 6.12
CA SER A 118 11.88 8.49 6.39
C SER A 118 13.07 9.23 6.99
N GLN A 119 13.48 8.89 8.22
CA GLN A 119 14.74 9.35 8.83
C GLN A 119 15.95 8.77 8.09
N ARG A 120 15.95 8.77 6.75
CA ARG A 120 17.18 8.72 5.99
C ARG A 120 17.89 10.02 6.30
N THR A 121 18.89 9.90 7.18
CA THR A 121 19.83 10.93 7.62
C THR A 121 19.98 11.97 6.53
N THR A 122 19.18 13.04 6.65
CA THR A 122 19.25 14.11 5.68
C THR A 122 20.50 14.84 6.07
N LEU A 123 21.63 14.46 5.45
CA LEU A 123 22.89 15.16 5.65
C LEU A 123 22.56 16.64 5.53
N THR A 124 22.77 17.35 6.63
CA THR A 124 22.60 18.78 6.73
C THR A 124 23.39 19.43 5.60
N ARG A 125 23.03 20.67 5.21
CA ARG A 125 23.80 21.39 4.20
C ARG A 125 25.30 21.43 4.53
N ALA A 126 25.64 21.46 5.83
CA ALA A 126 27.01 21.37 6.32
C ALA A 126 27.65 20.03 5.99
N GLU A 127 27.01 18.91 6.31
CA GLU A 127 27.53 17.56 6.04
C GLU A 127 27.66 17.28 4.54
N ARG A 128 26.73 17.75 3.69
CA ARG A 128 26.87 17.64 2.23
C ARG A 128 28.04 18.45 1.69
N LYS A 129 28.26 19.65 2.24
CA LYS A 129 29.36 20.53 1.85
C LYS A 129 30.71 19.93 2.28
N ALA A 130 30.76 19.33 3.47
CA ALA A 130 31.93 18.62 3.98
C ALA A 130 32.26 17.39 3.11
N ALA A 131 31.27 16.55 2.80
CA ALA A 131 31.45 15.38 1.94
C ALA A 131 31.92 15.76 0.52
N LYS A 132 31.34 16.83 -0.06
CA LYS A 132 31.77 17.34 -1.38
C LYS A 132 33.18 17.91 -1.36
N LYS A 133 33.58 18.57 -0.26
CA LYS A 133 34.94 19.10 -0.08
C LYS A 133 35.96 17.95 0.03
N ALA A 134 35.69 16.96 0.88
CA ALA A 134 36.55 15.80 1.04
C ALA A 134 36.74 15.01 -0.27
N ALA A 135 35.68 14.84 -1.06
CA ALA A 135 35.77 14.19 -2.37
C ALA A 135 36.66 14.97 -3.36
N ASN A 136 36.58 16.31 -3.38
CA ASN A 136 37.43 17.15 -4.22
C ASN A 136 38.90 17.14 -3.77
N GLU A 137 39.17 17.07 -2.47
CA GLU A 137 40.52 16.98 -1.93
C GLU A 137 41.16 15.63 -2.29
N ALA A 138 40.42 14.52 -2.13
CA ALA A 138 40.88 13.19 -2.54
C ALA A 138 41.17 13.11 -4.05
N ALA A 139 40.34 13.72 -4.89
CA ALA A 139 40.56 13.79 -6.33
C ALA A 139 41.77 14.65 -6.73
N ARG A 140 42.11 15.67 -5.94
CA ARG A 140 43.31 16.49 -6.17
C ARG A 140 44.59 15.77 -5.74
N GLU A 141 44.53 15.01 -4.65
CA GLU A 141 45.67 14.19 -4.22
C GLU A 141 45.98 13.05 -5.18
N SER A 142 44.96 12.41 -5.76
CA SER A 142 45.18 11.36 -6.76
C SER A 142 45.82 11.89 -8.05
N VAL A 143 45.41 13.08 -8.50
CA VAL A 143 46.02 13.76 -9.67
C VAL A 143 47.45 14.21 -9.38
N ARG A 144 47.78 14.56 -8.13
CA ARG A 144 49.14 15.00 -7.75
C ARG A 144 50.13 13.84 -7.56
N LYS A 145 49.63 12.62 -7.41
CA LYS A 145 50.41 11.38 -7.25
C LYS A 145 50.55 10.58 -8.56
N ALA A 146 49.92 11.04 -9.64
CA ALA A 146 50.08 10.52 -11.00
C ALA A 146 51.06 11.40 -11.78
#